data_AF-A0A2V5PFQ6-F1
#
_entry.id   AF-A0A2V5PFQ6-F1
#
_cell.length_a   1.000
_cell.length_b   1.000
_cell.length_c   1.000
_cell.angle_alpha   90.00
_cell.angle_beta   90.00
_cell.angle_gamma   90.00
#
_symmetry.space_group_name_H-M   'P 1'
#
loop_
_entity.id
_entity.type
_entity.pdbx_description
1 polymer ?
#
loop_
_entity_poly.entity_id
_entity_poly.type
_entity_poly.pdbx_seq_one_letter_code
_entity_poly.pdbx_strand_id
1 'polypeptide(L)'
;MGRKVGGWANFVQNHFMRTQIVAIVVSVLFSALAPSSALAAEEFWDPNGTVVGTSVSGNWDLVTSNWTATIDSGISNAWTQGDDANFALAGTYTVTLTAPIMVGNLTATGTAGGLTLAGDAVNNLTLGPTSAFNVTNSSRTVTVSAPMVGTGSLTKSGNGTLTLSGANTYSGGTFLSSGNGLIGIAVNTVSGGGVITSSALGTGPITVNVAG
;
A
#
# COMPACT_ATOMS: atom_id res chain seq x y z
N MET A 1 42.14 44.27 -75.03
CA MET A 1 41.20 43.29 -75.58
C MET A 1 41.97 42.04 -75.98
N GLY A 2 41.50 40.86 -75.53
CA GLY A 2 42.09 39.53 -75.78
C GLY A 2 42.98 39.01 -74.65
N ARG A 3 42.99 37.73 -74.24
CA ARG A 3 42.02 36.62 -74.20
C ARG A 3 42.74 35.48 -73.42
N LYS A 4 41.96 34.63 -72.74
CA LYS A 4 42.24 33.24 -72.28
C LYS A 4 43.20 33.00 -71.10
N VAL A 5 42.64 32.47 -70.00
CA VAL A 5 43.01 31.12 -69.52
C VAL A 5 41.73 30.41 -69.08
N GLY A 6 41.33 29.39 -69.84
CA GLY A 6 40.35 28.39 -69.43
C GLY A 6 41.09 27.06 -69.25
N GLY A 7 40.60 26.20 -68.34
CA GLY A 7 41.10 24.83 -68.29
C GLY A 7 41.08 24.06 -66.98
N TRP A 8 40.22 24.38 -66.01
CA TRP A 8 40.02 23.52 -64.82
C TRP A 8 38.56 23.08 -64.63
N ALA A 9 37.71 23.23 -65.64
CA ALA A 9 36.26 23.04 -65.52
C ALA A 9 35.73 21.62 -65.80
N ASN A 10 36.54 20.67 -66.30
CA ASN A 10 35.98 19.45 -66.92
C ASN A 10 36.54 18.12 -66.39
N PHE A 11 36.63 17.91 -65.07
CA PHE A 11 36.88 16.56 -64.56
C PHE A 11 35.86 16.01 -63.55
N VAL A 12 34.92 16.80 -63.02
CA VAL A 12 33.98 16.23 -62.02
C VAL A 12 32.55 16.72 -62.21
N GLN A 13 32.04 16.71 -63.46
CA GLN A 13 30.64 17.04 -63.70
C GLN A 13 29.67 15.85 -63.62
N ASN A 14 30.04 14.58 -63.81
CA ASN A 14 28.98 13.57 -64.04
C ASN A 14 29.25 12.18 -63.45
N HIS A 15 29.11 12.02 -62.13
CA HIS A 15 28.42 10.81 -61.68
C HIS A 15 27.67 10.98 -60.36
N PHE A 16 26.35 10.88 -60.49
CA PHE A 16 25.35 10.65 -59.44
C PHE A 16 24.92 11.85 -58.60
N MET A 17 23.99 12.60 -59.19
CA MET A 17 22.73 12.94 -58.52
C MET A 17 22.30 11.81 -57.58
N ARG A 18 22.06 12.10 -56.30
CA ARG A 18 20.92 11.58 -55.53
C ARG A 18 20.90 12.11 -54.10
N THR A 19 19.69 12.56 -53.74
CA THR A 19 19.11 12.68 -52.39
C THR A 19 19.43 13.94 -51.58
N GLN A 20 18.36 14.68 -51.35
CA GLN A 20 18.26 15.89 -50.54
C GLN A 20 18.64 15.60 -49.08
N ILE A 21 19.39 16.51 -48.46
CA ILE A 21 19.66 16.46 -47.03
C ILE A 21 18.40 16.95 -46.30
N VAL A 22 17.79 16.00 -45.61
CA VAL A 22 16.64 16.13 -44.71
C VAL A 22 17.01 17.07 -43.55
N ALA A 23 16.18 18.08 -43.30
CA ALA A 23 16.24 18.87 -42.08
C ALA A 23 15.80 17.99 -40.89
N ILE A 24 16.74 17.69 -39.99
CA ILE A 24 16.44 16.97 -38.75
C ILE A 24 15.76 17.96 -37.80
N VAL A 25 14.44 17.84 -37.66
CA VAL A 25 13.70 18.41 -36.53
C VAL A 25 13.95 17.50 -35.33
N VAL A 26 14.75 17.96 -34.37
CA VAL A 26 14.84 17.32 -33.06
C VAL A 26 13.59 17.69 -32.28
N SER A 27 12.55 16.87 -32.41
CA SER A 27 11.41 16.91 -31.50
C SER A 27 11.87 16.34 -30.16
N VAL A 28 12.15 17.22 -29.20
CA VAL A 28 12.25 16.80 -27.79
C VAL A 28 10.83 16.47 -27.34
N LEU A 29 10.47 15.20 -27.44
CA LEU A 29 9.27 14.70 -26.78
C LEU A 29 9.55 14.77 -25.27
N PHE A 30 9.08 15.82 -24.61
CA PHE A 30 8.91 15.81 -23.17
C PHE A 30 7.77 14.82 -22.90
N SER A 31 8.12 13.54 -22.78
CA SER A 31 7.24 12.57 -22.15
C SER A 31 7.02 13.07 -20.74
N ALA A 32 5.84 13.65 -20.49
CA ALA A 32 5.35 13.76 -19.14
C ALA A 32 5.30 12.33 -18.61
N LEU A 33 6.32 11.95 -17.83
CA LEU A 33 6.23 10.85 -16.91
C LEU A 33 5.19 11.31 -15.88
N ALA A 34 3.91 11.16 -16.21
CA ALA A 34 2.92 11.05 -15.16
C ALA A 34 3.48 9.96 -14.24
N PRO A 35 3.62 10.18 -12.93
CA PRO A 35 3.91 9.08 -12.05
C PRO A 35 2.84 8.04 -12.36
N SER A 36 3.22 6.94 -13.00
CA SER A 36 2.42 5.74 -12.95
C SER A 36 2.25 5.53 -11.47
N SER A 37 1.02 5.69 -10.97
CA SER A 37 0.70 5.32 -9.61
C SER A 37 1.23 3.90 -9.45
N ALA A 38 2.37 3.75 -8.79
CA ALA A 38 2.92 2.44 -8.53
C ALA A 38 1.82 1.72 -7.76
N LEU A 39 1.45 0.52 -8.22
CA LEU A 39 0.56 -0.31 -7.43
C LEU A 39 1.25 -0.52 -6.08
N ALA A 40 0.48 -0.48 -4.99
CA ALA A 40 0.98 -0.79 -3.66
C ALA A 40 1.71 -2.13 -3.72
N ALA A 41 2.97 -2.15 -3.26
CA ALA A 41 3.71 -3.41 -3.22
C ALA A 41 3.15 -4.29 -2.11
N GLU A 42 3.24 -5.60 -2.30
CA GLU A 42 2.84 -6.56 -1.27
C GLU A 42 4.05 -6.87 -0.39
N GLU A 43 3.95 -6.55 0.90
CA GLU A 43 5.02 -6.72 1.87
C GLU A 43 4.57 -7.66 3.01
N PHE A 44 5.45 -8.56 3.42
CA PHE A 44 5.20 -9.58 4.42
C PHE A 44 5.96 -9.27 5.70
N TRP A 45 5.25 -9.30 6.83
CA TRP A 45 5.83 -9.04 8.15
C TRP A 45 6.78 -10.17 8.55
N ASP A 46 8.07 -9.85 8.64
CA ASP A 46 9.12 -10.79 8.99
C ASP A 46 10.30 -10.09 9.72
N PRO A 47 10.09 -9.68 10.97
CA PRO A 47 11.17 -9.16 11.83
C PRO A 47 12.10 -10.27 12.37
N ASN A 48 11.80 -11.55 12.11
CA ASN A 48 12.64 -12.67 12.56
C ASN A 48 13.73 -13.04 11.53
N GLY A 49 13.54 -12.62 10.27
CA GLY A 49 14.48 -12.76 9.17
C GLY A 49 14.35 -14.07 8.40
N THR A 50 14.81 -15.19 8.96
CA THR A 50 14.96 -16.45 8.16
C THR A 50 14.05 -17.58 8.61
N VAL A 51 13.24 -17.39 9.65
CA VAL A 51 12.34 -18.43 10.16
C VAL A 51 10.99 -18.31 9.45
N VAL A 52 10.83 -19.19 8.47
CA VAL A 52 9.64 -19.32 7.61
C VAL A 52 8.35 -19.42 8.44
N GLY A 53 7.37 -18.58 8.12
CA GLY A 53 5.99 -18.72 8.60
C GLY A 53 5.77 -18.35 10.07
N THR A 54 6.68 -17.62 10.72
CA THR A 54 6.47 -17.12 12.08
C THR A 54 6.39 -15.59 12.12
N SER A 55 5.18 -15.02 12.05
CA SER A 55 5.01 -13.66 12.56
C SER A 55 5.51 -13.62 14.01
N VAL A 56 6.18 -12.55 14.41
CA VAL A 56 6.54 -12.29 15.82
C VAL A 56 6.21 -10.84 16.16
N SER A 57 6.18 -10.51 17.45
CA SER A 57 6.00 -9.13 17.90
C SER A 57 7.21 -8.27 17.49
N GLY A 58 6.98 -6.98 17.19
CA GLY A 58 8.05 -6.07 16.78
C GLY A 58 7.56 -4.65 16.50
N ASN A 59 8.47 -3.81 16.02
CA ASN A 59 8.19 -2.40 15.74
C ASN A 59 7.90 -2.19 14.26
N TRP A 60 6.78 -1.54 13.94
CA TRP A 60 6.50 -1.05 12.60
C TRP A 60 6.94 0.41 12.53
N ASP A 61 8.05 0.63 11.83
CA ASP A 61 8.61 1.95 11.54
C ASP A 61 9.07 2.02 10.08
N LEU A 62 9.73 3.13 9.72
CA LEU A 62 10.18 3.43 8.35
C LEU A 62 11.68 3.18 8.13
N VAL A 63 12.38 2.62 9.12
CA VAL A 63 13.85 2.53 9.11
C VAL A 63 14.37 1.11 9.35
N THR A 64 13.65 0.32 10.14
CA THR A 64 13.98 -1.06 10.49
C THR A 64 13.49 -1.98 9.39
N SER A 65 14.36 -2.87 8.94
CA SER A 65 14.04 -3.89 7.95
C SER A 65 13.25 -5.05 8.57
N ASN A 66 11.93 -4.88 8.69
CA ASN A 66 11.02 -5.89 9.26
C ASN A 66 10.03 -6.46 8.22
N TRP A 67 10.18 -6.10 6.95
CA TRP A 67 9.27 -6.46 5.86
C TRP A 67 9.99 -7.21 4.76
N THR A 68 9.30 -8.08 4.02
CA THR A 68 9.89 -8.79 2.86
C THR A 68 8.94 -8.72 1.67
N ALA A 69 9.47 -8.50 0.46
CA ALA A 69 8.66 -8.38 -0.77
C ALA A 69 8.03 -9.71 -1.24
N THR A 70 8.53 -10.82 -0.72
CA THR A 70 7.95 -12.16 -0.89
C THR A 70 8.00 -12.87 0.46
N ILE A 71 7.11 -13.85 0.64
CA ILE A 71 7.08 -14.69 1.84
C ILE A 71 8.47 -15.28 2.09
N ASP A 72 9.06 -14.93 3.23
CA ASP A 72 10.25 -15.57 3.81
C ASP A 72 11.49 -15.62 2.87
N SER A 73 11.78 -14.52 2.17
CA SER A 73 12.92 -14.45 1.24
C SER A 73 14.30 -14.30 1.91
N GLY A 74 14.33 -14.07 3.22
CA GLY A 74 15.56 -13.74 3.97
C GLY A 74 16.15 -12.37 3.63
N ILE A 75 15.49 -11.58 2.79
CA ILE A 75 15.85 -10.20 2.45
C ILE A 75 14.78 -9.29 3.04
N SER A 76 15.15 -8.55 4.09
CA SER A 76 14.25 -7.64 4.76
C SER A 76 14.44 -6.18 4.28
N ASN A 77 13.34 -5.53 3.96
CA ASN A 77 13.21 -4.14 3.55
C ASN A 77 12.58 -3.31 4.67
N ALA A 78 12.85 -2.00 4.64
CA ALA A 78 12.08 -1.04 5.43
C ALA A 78 10.69 -0.83 4.82
N TRP A 79 9.72 -0.45 5.65
CA TRP A 79 8.35 -0.19 5.19
C TRP A 79 8.31 0.99 4.21
N THR A 80 7.61 0.81 3.08
CA THR A 80 7.26 1.90 2.17
C THR A 80 5.80 2.30 2.37
N GLN A 81 5.57 3.59 2.57
CA GLN A 81 4.25 4.12 2.91
C GLN A 81 3.22 3.86 1.80
N GLY A 82 2.08 3.28 2.18
CA GLY A 82 0.99 2.96 1.27
C GLY A 82 1.03 1.55 0.67
N ASP A 83 2.05 0.76 0.99
CA ASP A 83 2.13 -0.66 0.61
C ASP A 83 1.10 -1.52 1.35
N ASP A 84 0.92 -2.74 0.86
CA ASP A 84 0.01 -3.74 1.40
C ASP A 84 0.74 -4.61 2.44
N ALA A 85 0.21 -4.66 3.65
CA ALA A 85 0.80 -5.37 4.78
C ALA A 85 0.19 -6.77 4.98
N ASN A 86 1.05 -7.80 4.98
CA ASN A 86 0.65 -9.19 5.19
C ASN A 86 1.24 -9.77 6.47
N PHE A 87 0.37 -10.28 7.34
CA PHE A 87 0.76 -10.93 8.59
C PHE A 87 0.36 -12.41 8.61
N ALA A 88 1.35 -13.30 8.53
CA ALA A 88 1.17 -14.75 8.62
C ALA A 88 1.29 -15.24 10.07
N LEU A 89 0.16 -15.31 10.78
CA LEU A 89 0.09 -15.56 12.21
C LEU A 89 0.03 -17.06 12.53
N ALA A 90 0.93 -17.52 13.40
CA ALA A 90 0.90 -18.85 14.03
C ALA A 90 0.58 -18.77 15.55
N GLY A 91 0.38 -17.57 16.06
CA GLY A 91 0.24 -17.25 17.48
C GLY A 91 -0.28 -15.83 17.67
N THR A 92 -0.27 -15.33 18.90
CA THR A 92 -0.71 -13.97 19.21
C THR A 92 0.48 -13.02 19.25
N TYR A 93 0.44 -11.97 18.44
CA TYR A 93 1.55 -11.02 18.30
C TYR A 93 1.09 -9.58 18.46
N THR A 94 2.01 -8.73 18.92
CA THR A 94 1.82 -7.28 18.99
C THR A 94 2.85 -6.59 18.12
N VAL A 95 2.36 -5.83 17.14
CA VAL A 95 3.17 -4.97 16.28
C VAL A 95 2.92 -3.55 16.71
N THR A 96 3.98 -2.87 17.13
CA THR A 96 3.90 -1.51 17.70
C THR A 96 4.35 -0.51 16.65
N LEU A 97 3.45 0.38 16.24
CA LEU A 97 3.79 1.52 15.41
C LEU A 97 4.68 2.46 16.22
N THR A 98 5.89 2.70 15.75
CA THR A 98 6.83 3.65 16.34
C THR A 98 7.13 4.84 15.41
N ALA A 99 6.28 5.00 14.39
CA ALA A 99 6.17 6.16 13.52
C ALA A 99 4.71 6.24 12.98
N PRO A 100 4.29 7.35 12.37
CA PRO A 100 3.06 7.39 11.59
C PRO A 100 3.17 6.47 10.36
N ILE A 101 2.31 5.46 10.28
CA ILE A 101 2.31 4.47 9.21
C ILE A 101 1.13 4.70 8.28
N MET A 102 1.36 4.81 6.98
CA MET A 102 0.32 4.75 5.96
C MET A 102 0.28 3.35 5.38
N VAL A 103 -0.91 2.73 5.37
CA VAL A 103 -1.13 1.37 4.87
C VAL A 103 -2.08 1.40 3.66
N GLY A 104 -1.75 0.61 2.64
CA GLY A 104 -2.65 0.28 1.55
C GLY A 104 -3.72 -0.69 2.07
N ASN A 105 -3.47 -1.98 1.94
CA ASN A 105 -4.30 -3.05 2.49
C ASN A 105 -3.62 -3.75 3.67
N LEU A 106 -4.41 -4.47 4.46
CA LEU A 106 -3.91 -5.35 5.50
C LEU A 106 -4.56 -6.73 5.35
N THR A 107 -3.74 -7.77 5.26
CA THR A 107 -4.21 -9.15 5.31
C THR A 107 -3.60 -9.86 6.51
N ALA A 108 -4.44 -10.43 7.34
CA ALA A 108 -4.02 -11.41 8.33
C ALA A 108 -4.32 -12.81 7.77
N THR A 109 -3.32 -13.69 7.68
CA THR A 109 -3.37 -15.12 7.27
C THR A 109 -2.67 -16.04 8.29
N GLY A 110 -2.68 -17.36 8.10
CA GLY A 110 -1.96 -18.28 8.98
C GLY A 110 -2.86 -19.24 9.76
N THR A 111 -2.26 -20.00 10.67
CA THR A 111 -2.86 -21.20 11.27
C THR A 111 -3.60 -20.92 12.58
N ALA A 112 -3.15 -19.95 13.38
CA ALA A 112 -3.71 -19.68 14.70
C ALA A 112 -3.39 -18.26 15.21
N GLY A 113 -4.06 -17.87 16.29
CA GLY A 113 -3.76 -16.66 17.06
C GLY A 113 -4.37 -15.38 16.49
N GLY A 114 -3.75 -14.24 16.82
CA GLY A 114 -4.28 -12.90 16.56
C GLY A 114 -3.20 -11.84 16.49
N LEU A 115 -3.56 -10.67 16.00
CA LEU A 115 -2.65 -9.56 15.82
C LEU A 115 -3.15 -8.36 16.61
N THR A 116 -2.27 -7.68 17.34
CA THR A 116 -2.53 -6.35 17.88
C THR A 116 -1.63 -5.35 17.18
N LEU A 117 -2.24 -4.36 16.52
CA LEU A 117 -1.54 -3.16 16.04
C LEU A 117 -1.67 -2.07 17.10
N ALA A 118 -0.58 -1.83 17.83
CA ALA A 118 -0.50 -0.85 18.88
C ALA A 118 0.14 0.45 18.37
N GLY A 119 -0.28 1.58 18.95
CA GLY A 119 0.23 2.90 18.60
C GLY A 119 -0.35 3.95 19.53
N ASP A 120 -0.12 5.21 19.20
CA ASP A 120 -0.59 6.36 19.98
C ASP A 120 -1.04 7.50 19.05
N ALA A 121 -1.39 8.67 19.61
CA ALA A 121 -1.86 9.81 18.81
C ALA A 121 -0.85 10.30 17.76
N VAL A 122 0.44 10.13 18.02
CA VAL A 122 1.53 10.47 17.10
C VAL A 122 1.82 9.29 16.18
N ASN A 123 1.96 8.09 16.73
CA ASN A 123 2.24 6.85 16.02
C ASN A 123 0.94 6.15 15.60
N ASN A 124 0.23 6.81 14.69
CA ASN A 124 -1.08 6.41 14.20
C ASN A 124 -1.01 5.61 12.89
N LEU A 125 -2.11 4.92 12.56
CA LEU A 125 -2.28 4.18 11.32
C LEU A 125 -3.15 5.01 10.35
N THR A 126 -2.55 5.57 9.32
CA THR A 126 -3.24 6.31 8.26
C THR A 126 -3.74 5.36 7.18
N LEU A 127 -5.04 5.46 6.85
CA LEU A 127 -5.61 4.70 5.74
C LEU A 127 -5.25 5.31 4.39
N GLY A 128 -4.91 4.46 3.41
CA GLY A 128 -4.86 4.83 2.00
C GLY A 128 -6.24 5.27 1.47
N PRO A 129 -6.34 5.72 0.20
CA PRO A 129 -7.62 6.17 -0.38
C PRO A 129 -8.76 5.15 -0.16
N THR A 130 -8.43 3.88 -0.29
CA THR A 130 -9.24 2.73 0.11
C THR A 130 -8.33 1.69 0.75
N SER A 131 -8.65 1.23 1.96
CA SER A 131 -7.89 0.20 2.65
C SER A 131 -8.76 -0.99 2.98
N ALA A 132 -8.43 -2.17 2.46
CA ALA A 132 -9.10 -3.42 2.79
C ALA A 132 -8.37 -4.14 3.92
N PHE A 133 -9.10 -4.49 4.99
CA PHE A 133 -8.60 -5.28 6.11
C PHE A 133 -9.26 -6.66 6.04
N ASN A 134 -8.51 -7.63 5.52
CA ASN A 134 -8.97 -9.01 5.32
C ASN A 134 -8.47 -9.91 6.45
N VAL A 135 -9.41 -10.43 7.26
CA VAL A 135 -9.11 -11.36 8.36
C VAL A 135 -9.68 -12.73 8.01
N THR A 136 -8.85 -13.65 7.49
CA THR A 136 -9.36 -14.82 6.75
C THR A 136 -9.90 -15.98 7.60
N ASN A 137 -9.54 -16.08 8.88
CA ASN A 137 -9.93 -17.19 9.76
C ASN A 137 -10.94 -16.73 10.82
N SER A 138 -12.06 -17.43 10.98
CA SER A 138 -13.14 -17.04 11.89
C SER A 138 -12.76 -17.03 13.38
N SER A 139 -11.80 -17.86 13.79
CA SER A 139 -11.31 -17.86 15.18
C SER A 139 -10.34 -16.72 15.48
N ARG A 140 -9.91 -15.99 14.45
CA ARG A 140 -8.88 -14.97 14.59
C ARG A 140 -9.46 -13.59 14.82
N THR A 141 -8.75 -12.85 15.66
CA THR A 141 -8.99 -11.43 15.90
C THR A 141 -7.76 -10.62 15.50
N VAL A 142 -7.98 -9.55 14.74
CA VAL A 142 -7.03 -8.44 14.60
C VAL A 142 -7.57 -7.29 15.45
N THR A 143 -6.76 -6.78 16.36
CA THR A 143 -7.09 -5.61 17.18
C THR A 143 -6.23 -4.43 16.75
N VAL A 144 -6.86 -3.30 16.44
CA VAL A 144 -6.17 -2.04 16.13
C VAL A 144 -6.44 -1.08 17.26
N SER A 145 -5.46 -0.94 18.16
CA SER A 145 -5.49 0.03 19.25
C SER A 145 -4.79 1.34 18.90
N ALA A 146 -3.94 1.34 17.87
CA ALA A 146 -3.47 2.58 17.24
C ALA A 146 -4.65 3.40 16.72
N PRO A 147 -4.68 4.73 16.90
CA PRO A 147 -5.65 5.60 16.25
C PRO A 147 -5.58 5.44 14.73
N MET A 148 -6.73 5.16 14.09
CA MET A 148 -6.84 5.13 12.64
C MET A 148 -7.28 6.49 12.12
N VAL A 149 -6.53 7.07 11.17
CA VAL A 149 -6.72 8.45 10.70
C VAL A 149 -6.70 8.55 9.17
N GLY A 150 -6.96 9.74 8.65
CA GLY A 150 -6.90 10.05 7.20
C GLY A 150 -8.27 10.15 6.52
N THR A 151 -8.28 10.48 5.23
CA THR A 151 -9.52 10.60 4.46
C THR A 151 -9.98 9.30 3.82
N GLY A 152 -9.18 8.24 3.96
CA GLY A 152 -9.42 6.91 3.42
C GLY A 152 -10.63 6.20 3.99
N SER A 153 -11.13 5.22 3.25
CA SER A 153 -12.16 4.29 3.72
C SER A 153 -11.56 2.97 4.23
N LEU A 154 -12.22 2.36 5.21
CA LEU A 154 -11.90 1.03 5.73
C LEU A 154 -12.90 0.01 5.18
N THR A 155 -12.44 -1.02 4.49
CA THR A 155 -13.27 -2.18 4.14
C THR A 155 -12.88 -3.38 4.98
N LYS A 156 -13.73 -3.84 5.90
CA LYS A 156 -13.53 -5.10 6.62
C LYS A 156 -14.06 -6.27 5.79
N SER A 157 -13.19 -7.23 5.49
CA SER A 157 -13.52 -8.48 4.82
C SER A 157 -12.93 -9.70 5.54
N GLY A 158 -13.29 -10.90 5.07
CA GLY A 158 -12.89 -12.16 5.69
C GLY A 158 -13.69 -12.50 6.95
N ASN A 159 -13.68 -13.79 7.30
CA ASN A 159 -14.57 -14.38 8.31
C ASN A 159 -14.14 -14.12 9.77
N GLY A 160 -12.92 -13.64 9.99
CA GLY A 160 -12.41 -13.29 11.31
C GLY A 160 -12.93 -11.95 11.81
N THR A 161 -12.52 -11.60 13.03
CA THR A 161 -12.94 -10.37 13.70
C THR A 161 -11.89 -9.27 13.56
N LEU A 162 -12.33 -8.06 13.25
CA LEU A 162 -11.52 -6.84 13.40
C LEU A 162 -12.06 -6.05 14.59
N THR A 163 -11.24 -5.84 15.60
CA THR A 163 -11.56 -5.03 16.79
C THR A 163 -10.87 -3.67 16.67
N LEU A 164 -11.64 -2.60 16.68
CA LEU A 164 -11.13 -1.23 16.71
C LEU A 164 -11.26 -0.68 18.14
N SER A 165 -10.14 -0.27 18.72
CA SER A 165 -10.09 0.28 20.09
C SER A 165 -9.37 1.61 20.20
N GLY A 166 -8.69 2.05 19.14
CA GLY A 166 -8.13 3.40 19.04
C GLY A 166 -9.20 4.50 18.92
N ALA A 167 -8.78 5.74 19.12
CA ALA A 167 -9.60 6.93 18.86
C ALA A 167 -9.58 7.26 17.36
N ASN A 168 -10.43 6.59 16.58
CA ASN A 168 -10.35 6.68 15.12
C ASN A 168 -11.02 7.96 14.58
N THR A 169 -10.38 8.60 13.60
CA THR A 169 -10.87 9.84 12.97
C THR A 169 -10.86 9.77 11.45
N TYR A 170 -10.75 8.57 10.87
CA TYR A 170 -10.82 8.43 9.42
C TYR A 170 -12.22 8.80 8.89
N SER A 171 -12.27 9.53 7.78
CA SER A 171 -13.53 10.11 7.29
C SER A 171 -14.15 9.42 6.08
N GLY A 172 -13.43 8.51 5.40
CA GLY A 172 -13.92 7.84 4.20
C GLY A 172 -15.00 6.78 4.44
N GLY A 173 -15.29 6.47 5.71
CA GLY A 173 -16.32 5.51 6.11
C GLY A 173 -15.81 4.08 6.31
N THR A 174 -16.68 3.23 6.85
CA THR A 174 -16.43 1.82 7.11
C THR A 174 -17.38 0.96 6.30
N PHE A 175 -16.83 0.07 5.50
CA PHE A 175 -17.55 -0.87 4.65
C PHE A 175 -17.36 -2.27 5.21
N LEU A 176 -18.44 -2.96 5.52
CA LEU A 176 -18.42 -4.36 5.93
C LEU A 176 -18.82 -5.21 4.74
N SER A 177 -17.91 -6.05 4.25
CA SER A 177 -18.17 -6.95 3.12
C SER A 177 -17.82 -8.40 3.47
N SER A 178 -18.84 -9.25 3.58
CA SER A 178 -18.72 -10.70 3.48
C SER A 178 -19.45 -11.10 2.22
N GLY A 179 -18.99 -12.18 1.59
CA GLY A 179 -19.89 -12.97 0.76
C GLY A 179 -20.97 -13.60 1.66
N ASN A 180 -21.11 -14.91 1.63
CA ASN A 180 -22.18 -15.61 2.37
C ASN A 180 -21.83 -15.88 3.85
N GLY A 181 -20.79 -15.22 4.38
CA GLY A 181 -20.25 -15.46 5.72
C GLY A 181 -20.63 -14.39 6.73
N LEU A 182 -20.33 -14.65 8.01
CA LEU A 182 -20.41 -13.64 9.06
C LEU A 182 -19.22 -12.68 8.98
N ILE A 183 -19.48 -11.39 9.17
CA ILE A 183 -18.44 -10.36 9.35
C ILE A 183 -18.49 -9.89 10.79
N GLY A 184 -17.36 -10.00 11.48
CA GLY A 184 -17.16 -9.38 12.79
C GLY A 184 -16.40 -8.07 12.65
N ILE A 185 -17.04 -6.96 13.02
CA ILE A 185 -16.33 -5.75 13.48
C ILE A 185 -16.75 -5.49 14.92
N ALA A 186 -15.76 -5.35 15.80
CA ALA A 186 -15.98 -5.05 17.20
C ALA A 186 -15.40 -3.67 17.53
N VAL A 187 -16.04 -2.97 18.46
CA VAL A 187 -15.57 -1.68 19.00
C VAL A 187 -15.38 -1.85 20.50
N ASN A 188 -14.22 -1.49 21.01
CA ASN A 188 -13.96 -1.58 22.46
C ASN A 188 -14.18 -0.24 23.20
N THR A 189 -14.31 0.86 22.47
CA THR A 189 -14.68 2.19 23.01
C THR A 189 -16.19 2.37 22.97
N VAL A 190 -16.87 1.69 23.89
CA VAL A 190 -18.30 1.88 24.13
C VAL A 190 -18.45 2.86 25.29
N SER A 191 -19.17 3.95 25.08
CA SER A 191 -19.47 4.89 26.18
C SER A 191 -20.41 4.23 27.19
N GLY A 192 -20.48 4.79 28.41
CA GLY A 192 -21.41 4.31 29.43
C GLY A 192 -22.83 4.23 28.88
N GLY A 193 -23.47 3.06 28.99
CA GLY A 193 -24.82 2.82 28.47
C GLY A 193 -24.90 2.09 27.14
N GLY A 194 -23.79 1.54 26.60
CA GLY A 194 -23.83 0.71 25.40
C GLY A 194 -23.83 1.51 24.08
N VAL A 195 -23.57 2.81 24.15
CA VAL A 195 -23.57 3.70 22.99
C VAL A 195 -22.20 3.69 22.32
N ILE A 196 -22.18 3.33 21.04
CA ILE A 196 -21.03 3.52 20.15
C ILE A 196 -20.96 5.00 19.80
N THR A 197 -19.93 5.70 20.28
CA THR A 197 -19.72 7.12 19.94
C THR A 197 -19.21 7.26 18.51
N SER A 198 -19.66 8.29 17.79
CA SER A 198 -19.05 8.69 16.50
C SER A 198 -17.55 8.87 16.69
N SER A 199 -16.71 8.15 15.95
CA SER A 199 -15.23 7.98 16.05
C SER A 199 -14.78 6.55 16.26
N ALA A 200 -15.56 5.69 16.93
CA ALA A 200 -15.17 4.28 17.12
C ALA A 200 -14.87 3.56 15.81
N LEU A 201 -15.68 3.83 14.79
CA LEU A 201 -15.54 3.34 13.40
C LEU A 201 -15.21 4.50 12.44
N GLY A 202 -14.43 5.48 12.91
CA GLY A 202 -14.19 6.72 12.18
C GLY A 202 -15.39 7.67 12.21
N THR A 203 -15.30 8.73 11.42
CA THR A 203 -16.31 9.81 11.33
C THR A 203 -17.14 9.76 10.05
N GLY A 204 -16.82 8.83 9.14
CA GLY A 204 -17.57 8.59 7.91
C GLY A 204 -18.79 7.68 8.10
N PRO A 205 -19.54 7.39 7.02
CA PRO A 205 -20.68 6.49 7.07
C PRO A 205 -20.26 5.03 7.32
N ILE A 206 -21.18 4.22 7.84
CA ILE A 206 -21.03 2.76 7.91
C ILE A 206 -21.94 2.14 6.85
N THR A 207 -21.38 1.29 6.00
CA THR A 207 -22.11 0.55 4.96
C THR A 207 -21.93 -0.95 5.17
N VAL A 208 -23.02 -1.71 5.09
CA VAL A 208 -22.99 -3.18 5.16
C VAL A 208 -23.42 -3.73 3.82
N ASN A 209 -22.53 -4.46 3.15
CA ASN A 209 -22.81 -5.15 1.90
C ASN A 209 -22.81 -6.65 2.16
N VAL A 210 -23.99 -7.23 2.34
CA VAL A 210 -24.20 -8.68 2.44
C VAL A 210 -24.68 -9.18 1.09
N ALA A 211 -23.98 -10.16 0.51
CA ALA A 211 -24.51 -10.89 -0.65
C ALA A 211 -25.76 -11.66 -0.20
N GLY A 212 -26.89 -11.42 -0.89
CA GLY A 212 -28.18 -12.08 -0.64
C GLY A 212 -28.25 -13.50 -1.18
#